data_AF-A0A2X1AK03-F1
#
_entry.id   AF-A0A2X1AK03-F1
#
_cell.length_a   1.000
_cell.length_b   1.000
_cell.length_c   1.000
_cell.angle_alpha   90.00
_cell.angle_beta   90.00
_cell.angle_gamma   90.00
#
_symmetry.space_group_name_H-M   'P 1'
#
loop_
_entity.id
_entity.type
_entity.pdbx_description
1 polymer ?
#
loop_
_entity_poly.entity_id
_entity_poly.type
_entity_poly.pdbx_seq_one_letter_code
_entity_poly.pdbx_strand_id
1 'polypeptide(L)'
;MAEQQTSVIVCGIDGSAHAEAAVRVAAQLAQAKGGKLALVAVNPLSSASGHPDIRAWKVEEQEAILTRSMAEARRHCKSVEAVTIEGHDVLTP
;
A
#
# COMPACT_ATOMS: atom_id res chain seq x y z
N MET A 1 -31.91 7.20 8.01
CA MET A 1 -30.55 7.63 8.41
C MET A 1 -29.61 7.00 7.39
N ALA A 2 -28.95 7.79 6.55
CA ALA A 2 -28.01 7.22 5.57
C ALA A 2 -26.78 6.69 6.33
N GLU A 3 -26.44 5.42 6.12
CA GLU A 3 -25.16 4.88 6.56
C GLU A 3 -24.06 5.75 5.93
N GLN A 4 -23.32 6.48 6.76
CA GLN A 4 -22.18 7.27 6.29
C GLN A 4 -21.10 6.28 5.88
N GLN A 5 -21.07 5.96 4.58
CA GLN A 5 -20.08 5.07 4.00
C GLN A 5 -18.70 5.72 4.20
N THR A 6 -17.93 5.18 5.15
CA THR A 6 -16.60 5.70 5.47
C THR A 6 -15.73 5.53 4.24
N SER A 7 -15.30 6.64 3.62
CA SER A 7 -14.45 6.59 2.43
C SER A 7 -13.10 5.97 2.79
N VAL A 8 -12.68 4.95 2.05
CA VAL A 8 -11.37 4.31 2.21
C VAL A 8 -10.51 4.66 1.00
N ILE A 9 -9.38 5.30 1.24
CA ILE A 9 -8.35 5.54 0.22
C ILE A 9 -7.37 4.37 0.27
N VAL A 10 -7.11 3.73 -0.87
CA VAL A 10 -6.14 2.63 -0.99
C VAL A 10 -4.89 3.18 -1.66
N CYS A 11 -3.72 2.96 -1.06
CA CYS A 11 -2.42 3.37 -1.60
C CYS A 11 -1.48 2.17 -1.69
N GLY A 12 -1.11 1.81 -2.93
CA GLY A 12 -0.06 0.81 -3.18
C GLY A 12 1.32 1.37 -2.81
N ILE A 13 2.13 0.56 -2.16
CA ILE A 13 3.50 0.91 -1.77
C ILE A 13 4.49 -0.18 -2.19
N ASP A 14 5.65 0.27 -2.68
CA ASP A 14 6.74 -0.59 -3.17
C ASP A 14 8.09 -0.30 -2.49
N GLY A 15 8.09 0.57 -1.47
CA GLY A 15 9.30 1.02 -0.77
C GLY A 15 10.10 2.09 -1.51
N SER A 16 9.69 2.51 -2.71
CA SER A 16 10.36 3.57 -3.46
C SER A 16 10.13 4.97 -2.83
N ALA A 17 10.99 5.92 -3.18
CA ALA A 17 10.81 7.33 -2.79
C ALA A 17 9.51 7.94 -3.38
N HIS A 18 9.06 7.45 -4.55
CA HIS A 18 7.81 7.88 -5.15
C HIS A 18 6.60 7.40 -4.35
N ALA A 19 6.64 6.15 -3.85
CA ALA A 19 5.59 5.64 -2.97
C ALA A 19 5.49 6.44 -1.68
N GLU A 20 6.59 6.90 -1.09
CA GLU A 20 6.56 7.74 0.12
C GLU A 20 5.84 9.09 -0.12
N ALA A 21 6.07 9.72 -1.28
CA ALA A 21 5.33 10.93 -1.67
C ALA A 21 3.83 10.64 -1.90
N ALA A 22 3.50 9.49 -2.50
CA ALA A 22 2.12 9.06 -2.70
C ALA A 22 1.39 8.82 -1.37
N VAL A 23 2.05 8.18 -0.39
CA VAL A 23 1.51 7.94 0.96
C VAL A 23 1.13 9.26 1.63
N ARG A 24 1.97 10.28 1.54
CA ARG A 24 1.68 11.61 2.10
C ARG A 24 0.42 12.21 1.49
N VAL A 25 0.29 12.20 0.17
CA VAL A 25 -0.89 12.75 -0.53
C VAL A 25 -2.15 11.94 -0.20
N ALA A 26 -2.05 10.61 -0.20
CA ALA A 26 -3.16 9.72 0.13
C ALA A 26 -3.66 9.92 1.56
N ALA A 27 -2.75 10.12 2.53
CA ALA A 27 -3.10 10.39 3.92
C ALA A 27 -3.81 11.74 4.09
N GLN A 28 -3.33 12.79 3.42
CA GLN A 28 -4.00 14.09 3.40
C GLN A 28 -5.40 14.01 2.79
N LEU A 29 -5.54 13.28 1.68
CA LEU A 29 -6.83 13.05 1.03
C LEU A 29 -7.81 12.28 1.92
N ALA A 30 -7.36 11.19 2.55
CA ALA A 30 -8.17 10.41 3.49
C ALA A 30 -8.64 11.28 4.67
N GLN A 31 -7.74 12.08 5.24
CA GLN A 31 -8.06 12.99 6.33
C GLN A 31 -9.07 14.07 5.91
N ALA A 32 -8.92 14.66 4.73
CA ALA A 32 -9.84 15.66 4.18
C ALA A 32 -11.23 15.08 3.88
N LYS A 33 -11.30 13.79 3.54
CA LYS A 33 -12.54 13.04 3.30
C LYS A 33 -13.21 12.55 4.59
N GLY A 34 -12.60 12.75 5.77
CA GLY A 34 -13.05 12.14 7.02
C GLY A 34 -13.00 10.60 7.00
N GLY A 35 -12.15 10.06 6.14
CA GLY A 35 -12.05 8.64 5.81
C GLY A 35 -10.83 7.95 6.43
N LYS A 36 -10.54 6.75 5.90
CA LYS A 36 -9.40 5.92 6.30
C LYS A 36 -8.40 5.78 5.15
N LEU A 37 -7.15 5.50 5.49
CA LEU A 37 -6.12 5.13 4.53
C LEU A 37 -5.74 3.66 4.73
N ALA A 38 -5.81 2.86 3.67
CA ALA A 38 -5.28 1.51 3.61
C ALA A 38 -4.00 1.50 2.77
N LEU A 39 -2.88 1.15 3.39
CA LEU A 39 -1.59 0.97 2.72
C LEU A 39 -1.46 -0.48 2.29
N VAL A 40 -1.17 -0.72 1.00
CA VAL A 40 -1.09 -2.07 0.43
C VAL A 40 0.30 -2.31 -0.13
N ALA A 41 1.02 -3.26 0.44
CA ALA A 41 2.28 -3.76 -0.12
C ALA A 41 2.01 -5.10 -0.82
N VAL A 42 2.22 -5.14 -2.14
CA VAL A 42 2.02 -6.35 -2.96
C VAL A 42 3.36 -6.99 -3.21
N ASN A 43 3.57 -8.21 -2.72
CA ASN A 43 4.76 -8.99 -3.01
C ASN A 43 4.50 -9.89 -4.24
N PRO A 44 5.13 -9.64 -5.41
CA PRO A 44 4.97 -10.50 -6.58
C PRO A 44 5.70 -11.84 -6.36
N LEU A 45 4.95 -12.94 -6.32
CA LEU A 45 5.46 -14.29 -6.09
C LEU A 45 5.91 -15.01 -7.38
N SER A 46 5.59 -14.49 -8.56
CA SER A 46 6.01 -15.04 -9.85
C SER A 46 6.17 -13.92 -10.88
N SER A 47 7.15 -14.05 -11.78
CA SER A 47 7.38 -13.09 -12.85
C SER A 47 6.43 -13.32 -14.03
N ALA A 48 5.58 -12.34 -14.38
CA ALA A 48 4.73 -12.37 -15.59
C ALA A 48 5.45 -12.68 -16.91
N SER A 49 6.76 -12.41 -17.02
CA SER A 49 7.40 -12.23 -18.32
C SER A 49 8.62 -13.13 -18.59
N GLY A 50 8.87 -14.16 -17.76
CA GLY A 50 10.08 -14.99 -17.91
C GLY A 50 11.39 -14.23 -17.68
N HIS A 51 11.33 -12.98 -17.20
CA HIS A 51 12.49 -12.22 -16.79
C HIS A 51 12.81 -12.53 -15.32
N PRO A 52 14.01 -13.00 -14.98
CA PRO A 52 14.37 -13.48 -13.64
C PRO A 52 14.48 -12.38 -12.56
N ASP A 53 14.18 -11.12 -12.90
CA ASP A 53 14.52 -9.96 -12.06
C ASP A 53 13.39 -9.46 -11.13
N ILE A 54 12.20 -10.07 -11.15
CA ILE A 54 11.20 -9.76 -10.12
C ILE A 54 11.57 -10.55 -8.86
N ARG A 55 12.54 -10.02 -8.10
CA ARG A 55 12.87 -10.52 -6.77
C ARG A 55 11.64 -10.35 -5.87
N ALA A 56 11.06 -11.47 -5.45
CA ALA A 56 10.15 -11.49 -4.32
C ALA A 56 10.84 -10.85 -3.10
N TRP A 57 10.17 -9.89 -2.47
CA TRP A 57 10.67 -9.33 -1.21
C TRP A 57 10.70 -10.43 -0.17
N LYS A 58 11.70 -10.38 0.70
CA LYS A 58 11.62 -11.13 1.95
C LYS A 58 10.52 -10.52 2.83
N VAL A 59 9.93 -11.33 3.71
CA VAL A 59 8.89 -10.88 4.65
C VAL A 59 9.39 -9.68 5.46
N GLU A 60 10.65 -9.69 5.88
CA GLU A 60 11.27 -8.62 6.65
C GLU A 60 11.39 -7.30 5.86
N GLU A 61 11.64 -7.38 4.55
CA GLU A 61 11.69 -6.20 3.68
C GLU A 61 10.29 -5.58 3.51
N GLN A 62 9.28 -6.42 3.31
CA GLN A 62 7.89 -5.98 3.20
C GLN A 62 7.39 -5.34 4.50
N GLU A 63 7.71 -5.93 5.65
CA GLU A 63 7.39 -5.37 6.97
C GLU A 63 8.09 -4.03 7.22
N ALA A 64 9.36 -3.89 6.81
CA ALA A 64 10.10 -2.63 6.92
C ALA A 64 9.46 -1.52 6.06
N ILE A 65 9.05 -1.84 4.83
CA ILE A 65 8.35 -0.92 3.92
C ILE A 65 7.03 -0.45 4.53
N LEU A 66 6.24 -1.38 5.08
CA LEU A 66 4.97 -1.06 5.72
C LEU A 66 5.17 -0.22 6.98
N THR A 67 6.16 -0.57 7.81
CA THR A 67 6.47 0.17 9.04
C THR A 67 6.84 1.62 8.73
N ARG A 68 7.74 1.84 7.76
CA ARG A 68 8.12 3.20 7.32
C ARG A 68 6.93 3.97 6.76
N SER A 69 6.15 3.33 5.89
CA SER A 69 5.00 3.97 5.23
C SER A 69 3.89 4.32 6.21
N MET A 70 3.62 3.45 7.20
CA MET A 70 2.67 3.74 8.28
C MET A 70 3.13 4.91 9.14
N ALA A 71 4.43 5.00 9.46
CA ALA A 71 4.96 6.10 10.24
C ALA A 71 4.76 7.45 9.51
N GLU A 72 4.99 7.49 8.20
CA GLU A 72 4.74 8.69 7.39
C GLU A 72 3.25 9.01 7.28
N ALA A 73 2.41 8.02 6.96
CA ALA A 73 0.96 8.20 6.86
C ALA A 73 0.34 8.75 8.15
N ARG A 74 0.79 8.26 9.32
CA ARG A 74 0.27 8.66 10.63
C ARG A 74 0.57 10.11 11.00
N ARG A 75 1.49 10.78 10.30
CA ARG A 75 1.72 12.23 10.45
C ARG A 75 0.57 13.07 9.89
N HIS A 76 -0.22 12.50 8.97
CA HIS A 76 -1.24 13.22 8.21
C HIS A 76 -2.65 12.66 8.39
N CYS A 77 -2.79 11.37 8.73
CA CYS A 77 -4.07 10.71 8.97
C CYS A 77 -4.00 9.83 10.23
N LYS A 78 -4.98 9.95 11.12
CA LYS A 78 -5.03 9.12 12.36
C LYS A 78 -5.56 7.71 12.12
N SER A 79 -6.34 7.50 11.05
CA SER A 79 -6.96 6.21 10.74
C SER A 79 -6.25 5.58 9.54
N VAL A 80 -5.16 4.87 9.84
CA VAL A 80 -4.30 4.20 8.86
C VAL A 80 -4.23 2.72 9.19
N GLU A 81 -4.45 1.89 8.18
CA GLU A 81 -4.34 0.43 8.23
C GLU A 81 -3.28 -0.04 7.22
N ALA A 82 -2.55 -1.08 7.58
CA ALA A 82 -1.58 -1.75 6.73
C ALA A 82 -2.15 -3.10 6.30
N VAL A 83 -2.09 -3.38 5.00
CA VAL A 83 -2.58 -4.62 4.39
C VAL A 83 -1.43 -5.23 3.59
N THR A 84 -1.05 -6.45 3.92
CA THR A 84 -0.14 -7.28 3.12
C THR A 84 -0.95 -8.19 2.22
N ILE A 85 -0.51 -8.35 0.98
CA ILE A 85 -1.07 -9.35 0.07
C ILE A 85 0.01 -9.92 -0.83
N GLU A 86 -0.12 -11.22 -1.11
CA GLU A 86 0.68 -11.95 -2.08
C GLU A 86 0.02 -11.89 -3.46
N GLY A 87 0.77 -11.49 -4.48
CA GLY A 87 0.29 -11.35 -5.85
C GLY A 87 0.91 -12.39 -6.77
N HIS A 88 0.09 -12.99 -7.64
CA HIS A 88 0.56 -13.79 -8.77
C HIS A 88 0.07 -13.14 -10.06
N ASP A 89 0.99 -12.95 -11.01
CA ASP A 89 0.60 -12.51 -12.34
C ASP A 89 -0.19 -13.62 -13.03
N VAL A 90 -1.39 -13.28 -13.51
CA VAL A 90 -2.20 -14.20 -14.30
C VAL A 90 -1.64 -14.21 -15.72
N LEU A 91 -0.84 -15.22 -16.04
CA LEU A 91 -0.57 -15.56 -17.44
C LEU A 91 -1.93 -15.90 -18.07
N THR A 92 -2.45 -14.98 -18.87
CA THR A 92 -3.61 -15.28 -19.72
C THR A 92 -3.17 -16.28 -20.79
N PRO A 93 -4.03 -17.26 -21.14
CA PRO A 93 -3.66 -18.47 -21.89
C PRO A 93 -3.14 -18.20 -23.30
#